data_AF-A0A136J8D1-F1
#
_entry.id   AF-A0A136J8D1-F1
#
_cell.length_a   1.000
_cell.length_b   1.000
_cell.length_c   1.000
_cell.angle_alpha   90.00
_cell.angle_beta   90.00
_cell.angle_gamma   90.00
#
_symmetry.space_group_name_H-M   'P 1'
#
loop_
_entity.id
_entity.type
_entity.pdbx_description
1 polymer ?
#
loop_
_entity_poly.entity_id
_entity_poly.type
_entity_poly.pdbx_seq_one_letter_code
_entity_poly.pdbx_strand_id
1 'polypeptide(L)'
;MVVLLGATVWGGAQNSLEQHLGAHILQGLATGASESLLPLMLTEVTFLHERGRIFALYWTVQNVASSSLSLDSSYIVHDLGWRWYYWVFTITVAVGMVLAFLYGFETQFDRPAVLLDGQVVVTDESGATRIIPDSETHDYLAVNPGLKGAPLSAARTHVMGDSVPGRKSYVQRVKPWSTPRLNPGWVIVSTWIQMAQSLCSPGIIWAVLASSICLGVNVGISLTYNSVLMNNFGWAPQDIGLVNVGGIIGSLIGMVYSSIAGQRLGLWLARRNKGVALPEHELLTNIVPAVVGIASLLLYGFTATNASGTGSWWAPYLGWTFSQASITAILISTTTFATQTAIRYPGPALVVVGSKKIISFGATYGLNPMVREYGYDWAFGVLAAINGVIFVLDIPVYFLNPKFRAWQTQRRH
;
A
#
# COMPACT_ATOMS: atom_id res chain seq x y z
N MET A 1 11.96 6.80 -10.69
CA MET A 1 12.98 5.84 -11.18
C MET A 1 14.34 6.48 -11.44
N VAL A 2 14.47 7.53 -12.26
CA VAL A 2 15.79 8.17 -12.52
C VAL A 2 16.49 8.65 -11.24
N VAL A 3 15.75 9.34 -10.35
CA VAL A 3 16.29 9.78 -9.05
C VAL A 3 16.70 8.59 -8.17
N LEU A 4 15.94 7.49 -8.22
CA LEU A 4 16.25 6.27 -7.47
C LEU A 4 17.56 5.61 -7.98
N LEU A 5 17.79 5.62 -9.28
CA LEU A 5 19.05 5.16 -9.88
C LEU A 5 20.24 6.01 -9.44
N GLY A 6 20.12 7.34 -9.55
CA GLY A 6 21.18 8.24 -9.11
C GLY A 6 21.51 8.05 -7.62
N ALA A 7 20.49 7.92 -6.79
CA ALA A 7 20.66 7.70 -5.35
C ALA A 7 21.32 6.36 -5.02
N THR A 8 20.96 5.28 -5.72
CA THR A 8 21.54 3.94 -5.49
C THR A 8 23.00 3.84 -5.97
N VAL A 9 23.33 4.47 -7.11
CA VAL A 9 24.72 4.59 -7.59
C VAL A 9 25.57 5.40 -6.61
N TRP A 10 25.04 6.52 -6.12
CA TRP A 10 25.70 7.31 -5.07
C TRP A 10 25.91 6.45 -3.82
N GLY A 11 24.89 5.68 -3.41
CA GLY A 11 24.95 4.74 -2.31
C GLY A 11 26.11 3.73 -2.38
N GLY A 12 26.44 3.25 -3.58
CA GLY A 12 27.56 2.32 -3.80
C GLY A 12 28.94 2.98 -3.89
N ALA A 13 29.01 4.20 -4.45
CA ALA A 13 30.27 4.88 -4.75
C ALA A 13 30.86 5.68 -3.57
N GLN A 14 30.08 5.93 -2.53
CA GLN A 14 30.49 6.77 -1.42
C GLN A 14 31.53 6.16 -0.47
N ASN A 15 32.25 7.06 0.21
CA ASN A 15 33.28 6.74 1.18
C ASN A 15 33.05 7.38 2.56
N SER A 16 32.08 8.30 2.72
CA SER A 16 31.77 8.95 3.99
C SER A 16 30.36 8.61 4.49
N LEU A 17 30.19 8.65 5.82
CA LEU A 17 28.90 8.39 6.48
C LEU A 17 27.85 9.47 6.11
N GLU A 18 28.27 10.73 5.98
CA GLU A 18 27.36 11.82 5.59
C GLU A 18 26.85 11.65 4.15
N GLN A 19 27.73 11.24 3.23
CA GLN A 19 27.32 10.86 1.88
C GLN A 19 26.35 9.69 1.92
N HIS A 20 26.60 8.69 2.79
CA HIS A 20 25.72 7.54 3.00
C HIS A 20 24.33 7.96 3.40
N LEU A 21 24.24 8.83 4.41
CA LEU A 21 22.96 9.36 4.85
C LEU A 21 22.24 10.13 3.74
N GLY A 22 22.96 10.99 3.01
CA GLY A 22 22.40 11.76 1.89
C GLY A 22 21.82 10.89 0.77
N ALA A 23 22.54 9.84 0.38
CA ALA A 23 22.07 8.89 -0.63
C ALA A 23 20.78 8.17 -0.19
N HIS A 24 20.70 7.76 1.08
CA HIS A 24 19.50 7.11 1.64
C HIS A 24 18.30 8.05 1.72
N ILE A 25 18.51 9.34 2.04
CA ILE A 25 17.42 10.33 2.05
C ILE A 25 16.80 10.46 0.64
N LEU A 26 17.64 10.58 -0.39
CA LEU A 26 17.18 10.65 -1.78
C LEU A 26 16.49 9.34 -2.22
N GLN A 27 17.04 8.20 -1.82
CA GLN A 27 16.45 6.88 -2.08
C GLN A 27 15.06 6.75 -1.43
N GLY A 28 14.90 7.21 -0.19
CA GLY A 28 13.63 7.23 0.53
C GLY A 28 12.56 8.08 -0.17
N LEU A 29 12.93 9.31 -0.57
CA LEU A 29 12.03 10.21 -1.31
C LEU A 29 11.58 9.61 -2.65
N ALA A 30 12.51 9.03 -3.41
CA ALA A 30 12.21 8.43 -4.71
C ALA A 30 11.34 7.16 -4.59
N THR A 31 11.54 6.37 -3.54
CA THR A 31 10.79 5.14 -3.28
C THR A 31 9.36 5.45 -2.82
N GLY A 32 9.18 6.44 -1.93
CA GLY A 32 7.86 6.83 -1.43
C GLY A 32 6.89 7.28 -2.52
N ALA A 33 7.39 8.01 -3.53
CA ALA A 33 6.59 8.39 -4.70
C ALA A 33 6.12 7.17 -5.51
N SER A 34 6.98 6.16 -5.65
CA SER A 34 6.69 4.96 -6.43
C SER A 34 5.67 4.05 -5.73
N GLU A 35 5.76 3.91 -4.40
CA GLU A 35 4.84 3.07 -3.61
C GLU A 35 3.40 3.61 -3.62
N SER A 36 3.21 4.94 -3.65
CA SER A 36 1.88 5.55 -3.64
C SER A 36 1.18 5.49 -5.00
N LEU A 37 1.96 5.47 -6.09
CA LEU A 37 1.46 5.56 -7.46
C LEU A 37 1.00 4.19 -8.01
N LEU A 38 1.60 3.08 -7.58
CA LEU A 38 1.26 1.74 -8.06
C LEU A 38 -0.18 1.30 -7.69
N PRO A 39 -0.66 1.43 -6.43
CA PRO A 39 -2.04 1.09 -6.10
C PRO A 39 -3.05 1.95 -6.87
N LEU A 40 -2.72 3.22 -7.13
CA LEU A 40 -3.57 4.12 -7.91
C LEU A 40 -3.71 3.62 -9.35
N MET A 41 -2.60 3.33 -10.04
CA MET A 41 -2.63 2.75 -11.38
C MET A 41 -3.44 1.44 -11.43
N LEU A 42 -3.29 0.58 -10.41
CA LEU A 42 -4.07 -0.65 -10.31
C LEU A 42 -5.57 -0.37 -10.18
N THR A 43 -6.00 0.67 -9.45
CA THR A 43 -7.44 0.99 -9.39
C THR A 43 -8.04 1.48 -10.71
N GLU A 44 -7.23 2.10 -11.57
CA GLU A 44 -7.67 2.63 -12.87
C GLU A 44 -7.87 1.50 -13.90
N VAL A 45 -7.05 0.44 -13.84
CA VAL A 45 -7.09 -0.67 -14.81
C VAL A 45 -7.96 -1.84 -14.38
N THR A 46 -8.51 -1.83 -13.16
CA THR A 46 -9.22 -2.98 -12.58
C THR A 46 -10.65 -2.68 -12.18
N PHE A 47 -11.53 -3.66 -12.41
CA PHE A 47 -12.93 -3.59 -11.96
C PHE A 47 -13.04 -3.75 -10.44
N LEU A 48 -14.03 -3.07 -9.85
CA LEU A 48 -14.25 -3.04 -8.40
C LEU A 48 -14.30 -4.43 -7.74
N HIS A 49 -14.92 -5.40 -8.41
CA HIS A 49 -15.08 -6.77 -7.89
C HIS A 49 -13.78 -7.60 -7.92
N GLU A 50 -12.80 -7.22 -8.74
CA GLU A 50 -11.52 -7.93 -8.87
C GLU A 50 -10.39 -7.24 -8.08
N ARG A 51 -10.61 -5.99 -7.64
CA ARG A 51 -9.60 -5.18 -6.94
C ARG A 51 -8.92 -5.90 -5.78
N GLY A 52 -9.70 -6.59 -4.94
CA GLY A 52 -9.14 -7.31 -3.80
C GLY A 52 -8.14 -8.40 -4.21
N ARG A 53 -8.41 -9.14 -5.30
CA ARG A 53 -7.48 -10.17 -5.82
C ARG A 53 -6.22 -9.56 -6.40
N ILE A 54 -6.36 -8.43 -7.09
CA ILE A 54 -5.24 -7.78 -7.76
C ILE A 54 -4.33 -7.08 -6.74
N PHE A 55 -4.90 -6.45 -5.71
CA PHE A 55 -4.12 -5.96 -4.57
C PHE A 55 -3.45 -7.08 -3.79
N ALA A 56 -4.11 -8.23 -3.64
CA ALA A 56 -3.48 -9.41 -3.05
C ALA A 56 -2.25 -9.86 -3.84
N LEU A 57 -2.37 -9.99 -5.16
CA LEU A 57 -1.24 -10.34 -6.02
C LEU A 57 -0.12 -9.30 -5.95
N TYR A 58 -0.47 -8.01 -6.03
CA TYR A 58 0.48 -6.89 -5.98
C TYR A 58 1.33 -6.90 -4.70
N TRP A 59 0.70 -6.88 -3.53
CA TRP A 59 1.41 -6.84 -2.25
C TRP A 59 2.23 -8.12 -2.02
N THR A 60 1.74 -9.26 -2.49
CA THR A 60 2.45 -10.53 -2.35
C THR A 60 3.69 -10.58 -3.23
N VAL A 61 3.57 -10.21 -4.52
CA VAL A 61 4.72 -10.15 -5.43
C VAL A 61 5.78 -9.18 -4.89
N GLN A 62 5.35 -8.03 -4.35
CA GLN A 62 6.26 -7.07 -3.72
C GLN A 62 6.98 -7.68 -2.52
N ASN A 63 6.27 -8.35 -1.60
CA ASN A 63 6.88 -8.96 -0.42
C ASN A 63 7.78 -10.15 -0.76
N VAL A 64 7.39 -11.00 -1.70
CA VAL A 64 8.23 -12.10 -2.20
C VAL A 64 9.50 -11.55 -2.82
N ALA A 65 9.40 -10.56 -3.72
CA ALA A 65 10.58 -9.94 -4.35
C ALA A 65 11.50 -9.29 -3.31
N SER A 66 10.94 -8.60 -2.31
CA SER A 66 11.71 -8.00 -1.23
C SER A 66 12.43 -9.07 -0.39
N SER A 67 11.74 -10.15 0.00
CA SER A 67 12.33 -11.22 0.79
C SER A 67 13.38 -12.00 0.00
N SER A 68 13.19 -12.23 -1.30
CA SER A 68 14.21 -12.85 -2.16
C SER A 68 15.48 -12.00 -2.24
N LEU A 69 15.35 -10.69 -2.49
CA LEU A 69 16.51 -9.79 -2.52
C LEU A 69 17.21 -9.70 -1.16
N SER A 70 16.46 -9.73 -0.06
CA SER A 70 17.04 -9.77 1.29
C SER A 70 17.73 -11.11 1.59
N LEU A 71 17.23 -12.23 1.06
CA LEU A 71 17.89 -13.53 1.16
C LEU A 71 19.24 -13.52 0.43
N ASP A 72 19.25 -13.05 -0.81
CA ASP A 72 20.47 -12.99 -1.64
C ASP A 72 21.51 -12.04 -1.05
N SER A 73 21.06 -10.99 -0.36
CA SER A 73 21.93 -9.97 0.24
C SER A 73 22.94 -10.52 1.23
N SER A 74 22.58 -11.52 2.05
CA SER A 74 23.48 -12.10 3.04
C SER A 74 24.65 -12.83 2.38
N TYR A 75 24.40 -13.54 1.28
CA TYR A 75 25.44 -14.24 0.50
C TYR A 75 26.33 -13.26 -0.26
N ILE A 76 25.73 -12.24 -0.89
CA ILE A 76 26.49 -11.19 -1.61
C ILE A 76 27.45 -10.47 -0.67
N VAL A 77 26.99 -10.09 0.52
CA VAL A 77 27.83 -9.36 1.49
C VAL A 77 29.00 -10.23 1.96
N HIS A 78 28.80 -11.54 2.10
CA HIS A 78 29.85 -12.45 2.51
C HIS A 78 30.98 -12.57 1.48
N ASP A 79 30.65 -12.79 0.20
CA ASP A 79 31.66 -13.10 -0.83
C ASP A 79 32.22 -11.86 -1.52
N LEU A 80 31.39 -10.85 -1.74
CA LEU A 80 31.68 -9.68 -2.59
C LEU A 80 31.73 -8.37 -1.80
N GLY A 81 31.39 -8.40 -0.51
CA GLY A 81 31.34 -7.26 0.38
C GLY A 81 30.07 -6.42 0.27
N TRP A 82 29.87 -5.53 1.26
CA TRP A 82 28.64 -4.74 1.41
C TRP A 82 28.38 -3.74 0.27
N ARG A 83 29.41 -3.32 -0.47
CA ARG A 83 29.24 -2.39 -1.61
C ARG A 83 28.53 -3.03 -2.79
N TRP A 84 28.75 -4.33 -3.01
CA TRP A 84 28.11 -5.05 -4.11
C TRP A 84 26.59 -5.12 -3.95
N TYR A 85 26.09 -5.07 -2.72
CA TYR A 85 24.66 -4.90 -2.47
C TYR A 85 24.08 -3.73 -3.28
N TYR A 86 24.69 -2.54 -3.22
CA TYR A 86 24.21 -1.36 -3.95
C TYR A 86 24.27 -1.52 -5.47
N TRP A 87 25.29 -2.21 -5.98
CA TRP A 87 25.43 -2.44 -7.43
C TRP A 87 24.38 -3.41 -7.96
N VAL A 88 24.01 -4.47 -7.22
CA VAL A 88 22.89 -5.36 -7.59
C VAL A 88 21.57 -4.61 -7.62
N PHE A 89 21.30 -3.74 -6.63
CA PHE A 89 20.11 -2.90 -6.62
C PHE A 89 20.10 -1.92 -7.79
N THR A 90 21.26 -1.33 -8.13
CA THR A 90 21.39 -0.43 -9.29
C THR A 90 21.00 -1.14 -10.58
N ILE A 91 21.49 -2.35 -10.81
CA ILE A 91 21.15 -3.17 -12.00
C ILE A 91 19.65 -3.44 -12.03
N THR A 92 19.06 -3.85 -10.90
CA THR A 92 17.64 -4.17 -10.81
C THR A 92 16.76 -2.95 -11.10
N VAL A 93 17.10 -1.79 -10.54
CA VAL A 93 16.39 -0.53 -10.81
C VAL A 93 16.61 -0.10 -12.27
N ALA A 94 17.78 -0.36 -12.87
CA ALA A 94 18.07 0.04 -14.24
C ALA A 94 17.23 -0.78 -15.24
N VAL A 95 17.14 -2.09 -15.01
CA VAL A 95 16.23 -2.98 -15.74
C VAL A 95 14.78 -2.53 -15.54
N GLY A 96 14.37 -2.24 -14.30
CA GLY A 96 13.03 -1.72 -14.00
C GLY A 96 12.73 -0.39 -14.71
N MET A 97 13.71 0.49 -14.86
CA MET A 97 13.57 1.74 -15.62
C MET A 97 13.39 1.47 -17.12
N VAL A 98 14.16 0.55 -17.70
CA VAL A 98 14.01 0.16 -19.11
C VAL A 98 12.63 -0.46 -19.36
N LEU A 99 12.18 -1.35 -18.46
CA LEU A 99 10.84 -1.94 -18.54
C LEU A 99 9.74 -0.90 -18.39
N ALA A 100 9.87 0.03 -17.44
CA ALA A 100 8.92 1.13 -17.28
C ALA A 100 8.89 2.04 -18.51
N PHE A 101 10.03 2.27 -19.17
CA PHE A 101 10.07 3.06 -20.40
C PHE A 101 9.39 2.35 -21.60
N LEU A 102 9.55 1.02 -21.71
CA LEU A 102 8.98 0.24 -22.82
C LEU A 102 7.49 -0.11 -22.61
N TYR A 103 7.08 -0.37 -21.37
CA TYR A 103 5.75 -0.91 -21.04
C TYR A 103 4.88 0.03 -20.19
N GLY A 104 5.46 1.06 -19.57
CA GLY A 104 4.75 2.03 -18.72
C GLY A 104 4.05 3.08 -19.57
N PHE A 105 2.96 2.70 -20.23
CA PHE A 105 2.13 3.64 -20.96
C PHE A 105 1.28 4.48 -20.02
N GLU A 106 1.07 5.74 -20.39
CA GLU A 106 0.15 6.64 -19.69
C GLU A 106 -1.27 6.02 -19.63
N THR A 107 -1.73 5.72 -18.42
CA THR A 107 -3.06 5.14 -18.16
C THR A 107 -4.12 6.23 -18.00
N GLN A 108 -3.72 7.47 -17.71
CA GLN A 108 -4.68 8.56 -17.55
C GLN A 108 -5.36 8.88 -18.88
N PHE A 109 -6.66 8.62 -18.91
CA PHE A 109 -7.53 8.92 -20.03
C PHE A 109 -8.68 9.79 -19.56
N ASP A 110 -8.80 10.99 -20.16
CA ASP A 110 -9.89 11.91 -19.87
C ASP A 110 -11.16 11.35 -20.52
N ARG A 111 -12.06 10.77 -19.70
CA ARG A 111 -13.29 10.14 -20.17
C ARG A 111 -14.33 11.25 -20.31
N PRO A 112 -14.80 11.58 -21.53
CA PRO A 112 -15.92 12.52 -21.66
C PRO A 112 -17.14 11.95 -20.93
N ALA A 113 -17.93 12.81 -20.29
CA ALA A 113 -19.15 12.38 -19.61
C ALA A 113 -20.09 11.70 -20.61
N VAL A 114 -20.47 10.46 -20.34
CA VAL A 114 -21.37 9.67 -21.19
C VAL A 114 -22.73 9.59 -20.52
N LEU A 115 -23.80 9.85 -21.30
CA LEU A 115 -25.17 9.61 -20.86
C LEU A 115 -25.52 8.14 -21.17
N LEU A 116 -25.71 7.32 -20.14
CA LEU A 116 -26.18 5.94 -20.27
C LEU A 116 -27.59 5.85 -19.68
N ASP A 117 -28.58 5.50 -20.50
CA ASP A 117 -29.98 5.31 -20.08
C ASP A 117 -30.56 6.46 -19.24
N GLY A 118 -30.29 7.72 -19.62
CA GLY A 118 -30.76 8.92 -18.91
C GLY A 118 -29.82 9.42 -17.81
N GLN A 119 -28.92 8.57 -17.32
CA GLN A 119 -27.99 8.90 -16.23
C GLN A 119 -26.68 9.45 -16.75
N VAL A 120 -26.19 10.56 -16.17
CA VAL A 120 -24.86 11.09 -16.51
C VAL A 120 -23.81 10.30 -15.75
N VAL A 121 -22.97 9.58 -16.47
CA VAL A 121 -21.80 8.90 -15.92
C VAL A 121 -20.61 9.83 -16.09
N VAL A 122 -20.24 10.54 -15.01
CA VAL A 122 -19.06 11.41 -14.96
C VAL A 122 -17.93 10.67 -14.29
N THR A 123 -16.79 10.54 -14.95
CA THR A 123 -15.57 10.10 -14.28
C THR A 123 -14.83 11.34 -13.78
N ASP A 124 -14.75 11.49 -12.45
CA ASP A 124 -14.07 12.61 -11.81
C ASP A 124 -12.55 12.58 -12.11
N GLU A 125 -11.84 13.69 -11.89
CA GLU A 125 -10.41 13.89 -12.19
C GLU A 125 -9.46 12.85 -11.52
N SER A 126 -10.00 12.09 -10.56
CA SER A 126 -9.33 11.03 -9.79
C SER A 126 -9.70 9.61 -10.26
N GLY A 127 -10.37 9.45 -11.40
CA GLY A 127 -10.77 8.15 -11.96
C GLY A 127 -12.04 7.55 -11.32
N ALA A 128 -12.71 8.30 -10.43
CA ALA A 128 -13.95 7.86 -9.78
C ALA A 128 -15.16 8.06 -10.71
N THR A 129 -15.73 6.96 -11.19
CA THR A 129 -16.96 6.99 -11.99
C THR A 129 -18.17 7.21 -11.10
N ARG A 130 -18.88 8.33 -11.30
CA ARG A 130 -20.09 8.72 -10.58
C ARG A 130 -21.27 8.66 -11.53
N ILE A 131 -22.30 7.94 -11.13
CA ILE A 131 -23.58 7.89 -11.83
C ILE A 131 -24.46 8.95 -11.16
N ILE A 132 -24.75 10.03 -11.88
CA ILE A 132 -25.61 11.11 -11.40
C ILE A 132 -27.06 10.75 -11.80
N PRO A 133 -28.00 10.64 -10.84
CA PRO A 133 -29.40 10.40 -11.13
C PRO A 133 -30.00 11.53 -12.00
N ASP A 134 -31.00 11.21 -12.83
CA ASP A 134 -31.67 12.13 -13.74
C ASP A 134 -32.16 13.43 -13.05
N SER A 135 -32.53 13.36 -11.77
CA SER A 135 -33.00 14.52 -10.99
C SER A 135 -31.92 15.57 -10.70
N GLU A 136 -30.64 15.16 -10.60
CA GLU A 136 -29.50 16.05 -10.27
C GLU A 136 -28.65 16.42 -11.50
N THR A 137 -28.97 15.84 -12.66
CA THR A 137 -28.25 16.03 -13.92
C THR A 137 -28.25 17.50 -14.36
N HIS A 138 -29.38 18.18 -14.20
CA HIS A 138 -29.53 19.59 -14.59
C HIS A 138 -28.70 20.54 -13.71
N ASP A 139 -28.66 20.30 -12.40
CA ASP A 139 -27.89 21.13 -11.44
C ASP A 139 -26.38 20.91 -11.61
N TYR A 140 -25.96 19.68 -11.85
CA TYR A 140 -24.54 19.36 -12.08
C TYR A 140 -24.00 19.99 -13.39
N LEU A 141 -24.82 20.05 -14.44
CA LEU A 141 -24.50 20.74 -15.70
C LEU A 141 -24.56 22.27 -15.57
N ALA A 142 -25.32 22.81 -14.61
CA ALA A 142 -25.36 24.24 -14.31
C ALA A 142 -24.08 24.72 -13.62
N VAL A 143 -23.53 23.91 -12.71
CA VAL A 143 -22.30 24.20 -11.94
C VAL A 143 -21.02 23.98 -12.77
N ASN A 144 -21.05 23.08 -13.76
CA ASN A 144 -19.90 22.81 -14.64
C ASN A 144 -20.14 23.29 -16.08
N PRO A 145 -20.03 24.61 -16.37
CA PRO A 145 -20.32 25.16 -17.69
C PRO A 145 -19.35 24.70 -18.79
N GLY A 146 -18.19 24.12 -18.47
CA GLY A 146 -17.28 23.49 -19.43
C GLY A 146 -17.86 22.22 -20.09
N LEU A 147 -18.83 21.56 -19.44
CA LEU A 147 -19.58 20.43 -19.98
C LEU A 147 -20.78 20.86 -20.85
N LYS A 148 -21.18 22.14 -20.80
CA LYS A 148 -22.26 22.69 -21.67
C LYS A 148 -21.87 22.74 -23.16
N GLY A 149 -20.57 22.65 -23.47
CA GLY A 149 -20.03 22.65 -24.83
C GLY A 149 -19.91 21.27 -25.47
N ALA A 150 -20.02 20.18 -24.69
CA ALA A 150 -20.15 18.84 -25.26
C ALA A 150 -21.61 18.70 -25.73
N PRO A 151 -21.88 18.49 -27.03
CA PRO A 151 -23.24 18.60 -27.54
C PRO A 151 -24.14 17.55 -26.87
N LEU A 152 -25.06 18.00 -26.01
CA LEU A 152 -26.14 17.18 -25.44
C LEU A 152 -27.05 16.60 -26.54
N SER A 153 -27.08 17.22 -27.73
CA SER A 153 -27.67 16.63 -28.94
C SER A 153 -26.83 15.51 -29.56
N ALA A 154 -25.50 15.51 -29.39
CA ALA A 154 -24.64 14.41 -29.82
C ALA A 154 -24.67 13.22 -28.85
N ALA A 155 -24.98 13.45 -27.58
CA ALA A 155 -25.17 12.37 -26.61
C ALA A 155 -26.38 11.47 -26.93
N ARG A 156 -27.41 11.99 -27.60
CA ARG A 156 -28.52 11.15 -28.13
C ARG A 156 -28.13 10.34 -29.37
N THR A 157 -27.13 10.77 -30.14
CA THR A 157 -26.67 10.05 -31.35
C THR A 157 -25.51 9.09 -31.10
N HIS A 158 -24.80 9.17 -29.96
CA HIS A 158 -23.69 8.25 -29.65
C HIS A 158 -24.10 6.80 -29.34
N VAL A 159 -25.39 6.44 -29.44
CA VAL A 159 -25.86 5.04 -29.37
C VAL A 159 -25.56 4.27 -30.65
N MET A 160 -25.24 4.94 -31.78
CA MET A 160 -24.84 4.27 -33.01
C MET A 160 -23.72 5.01 -33.75
N GLY A 161 -22.50 4.47 -33.68
CA GLY A 161 -21.39 4.79 -34.58
C GLY A 161 -20.55 6.01 -34.18
N ASP A 162 -19.23 5.83 -34.17
CA ASP A 162 -18.16 6.84 -34.06
C ASP A 162 -18.15 7.69 -32.77
N SER A 163 -17.21 7.55 -31.83
CA SER A 163 -15.76 7.38 -31.97
C SER A 163 -15.19 6.70 -30.72
N VAL A 164 -14.80 5.42 -30.82
CA VAL A 164 -13.76 4.90 -29.93
C VAL A 164 -12.50 5.70 -30.29
N PRO A 165 -11.84 6.41 -29.35
CA PRO A 165 -10.60 7.09 -29.66
C PRO A 165 -9.65 6.10 -30.35
N GLY A 166 -9.22 6.44 -31.57
CA GLY A 166 -8.34 5.57 -32.34
C GLY A 166 -7.16 5.11 -31.48
N ARG A 167 -6.85 3.81 -31.52
CA ARG A 167 -5.80 3.21 -30.69
C ARG A 167 -4.50 3.98 -30.94
N LYS A 168 -4.06 4.81 -29.98
CA LYS A 168 -2.82 5.61 -30.10
C LYS A 168 -1.67 4.69 -30.54
N SER A 169 -0.90 5.10 -31.55
CA SER A 169 0.30 4.35 -31.99
C SER A 169 1.32 4.23 -30.85
N TYR A 170 2.12 3.16 -30.82
CA TYR A 170 3.12 2.91 -29.76
C TYR A 170 4.02 4.12 -29.51
N VAL A 171 4.52 4.76 -30.56
CA VAL A 171 5.36 5.97 -30.48
C VAL A 171 4.61 7.17 -29.86
N GLN A 172 3.30 7.27 -30.09
CA GLN A 172 2.46 8.31 -29.49
C GLN A 172 2.12 8.03 -28.01
N ARG A 173 2.19 6.76 -27.58
CA ARG A 173 2.02 6.34 -26.17
C ARG A 173 3.31 6.49 -25.34
N VAL A 174 4.48 6.43 -25.98
CA VAL A 174 5.80 6.56 -25.33
C VAL A 174 6.24 8.02 -25.16
N LYS A 175 5.43 9.00 -25.61
CA LYS A 175 5.74 10.42 -25.38
C LYS A 175 5.81 10.70 -23.86
N PRO A 176 6.95 11.20 -23.32
CA PRO A 176 7.13 11.41 -21.88
C PRO A 176 6.23 12.50 -21.28
N TRP A 177 5.65 13.34 -22.13
CA TRP A 177 4.84 14.49 -21.73
C TRP A 177 3.46 14.37 -22.38
N SER A 178 2.43 14.29 -21.55
CA SER A 178 1.03 14.42 -21.98
C SER A 178 0.67 15.90 -22.20
N THR A 179 -0.45 16.16 -22.86
CA THR A 179 -0.99 17.52 -23.04
C THR A 179 -1.12 18.21 -21.67
N PRO A 180 -0.50 19.39 -21.47
CA PRO A 180 -0.60 20.12 -20.20
C PRO A 180 -2.05 20.41 -19.85
N ARG A 181 -2.45 20.13 -18.59
CA ARG A 181 -3.77 20.52 -18.09
C ARG A 181 -3.87 22.04 -17.98
N LEU A 182 -5.08 22.58 -18.15
CA LEU A 182 -5.37 23.94 -17.70
C LEU A 182 -5.14 24.01 -16.17
N ASN A 183 -4.34 24.97 -15.73
CA ASN A 183 -4.07 25.31 -14.32
C ASN A 183 -3.36 24.24 -13.44
N PRO A 184 -2.13 23.81 -13.77
CA PRO A 184 -1.37 22.81 -13.01
C PRO A 184 -1.14 23.17 -11.52
N GLY A 185 -0.92 24.44 -11.21
CA GLY A 185 -0.69 24.88 -9.82
C GLY A 185 -1.92 24.72 -8.93
N TRP A 186 -3.12 24.98 -9.47
CA TRP A 186 -4.37 24.83 -8.72
C TRP A 186 -4.71 23.36 -8.47
N VAL A 187 -4.39 22.47 -9.43
CA VAL A 187 -4.54 21.01 -9.28
C VAL A 187 -3.64 20.49 -8.16
N ILE A 188 -2.40 20.98 -8.06
CA ILE A 188 -1.51 20.59 -6.96
C ILE A 188 -2.10 21.01 -5.61
N VAL A 189 -2.47 22.28 -5.46
CA VAL A 189 -3.03 22.81 -4.20
C VAL A 189 -4.34 22.12 -3.84
N SER A 190 -5.23 21.90 -4.81
CA SER A 190 -6.50 21.20 -4.58
C SER A 190 -6.26 19.74 -4.16
N THR A 191 -5.26 19.06 -4.72
CA THR A 191 -4.90 17.69 -4.32
C THR A 191 -4.44 17.64 -2.87
N TRP A 192 -3.60 18.58 -2.41
CA TRP A 192 -3.20 18.67 -0.99
C TRP A 192 -4.38 18.89 -0.06
N ILE A 193 -5.32 19.75 -0.45
CA ILE A 193 -6.55 19.99 0.32
C ILE A 193 -7.41 18.72 0.35
N GLN A 194 -7.55 18.01 -0.78
CA GLN A 194 -8.30 16.74 -0.85
C GLN A 194 -7.64 15.65 0.02
N MET A 195 -6.30 15.59 0.07
CA MET A 195 -5.58 14.70 0.97
C MET A 195 -5.88 15.03 2.44
N ALA A 196 -5.84 16.31 2.82
CA ALA A 196 -6.20 16.74 4.17
C ALA A 196 -7.67 16.42 4.52
N GLN A 197 -8.60 16.60 3.58
CA GLN A 197 -10.00 16.22 3.77
C GLN A 197 -10.19 14.70 3.90
N SER A 198 -9.38 13.90 3.20
CA SER A 198 -9.43 12.44 3.31
C SER A 198 -8.93 11.96 4.68
N LEU A 199 -7.95 12.66 5.28
CA LEU A 199 -7.50 12.43 6.65
C LEU A 199 -8.56 12.75 7.70
N CYS A 200 -9.62 13.51 7.39
CA CYS A 200 -10.72 13.72 8.32
C CYS A 200 -11.68 12.52 8.41
N SER A 201 -11.54 11.52 7.53
CA SER A 201 -12.38 10.32 7.56
C SER A 201 -11.87 9.31 8.60
N PRO A 202 -12.68 8.91 9.60
CA PRO A 202 -12.26 7.92 10.61
C PRO A 202 -11.79 6.60 9.99
N GLY A 203 -12.41 6.15 8.90
CA GLY A 203 -11.99 4.94 8.19
C GLY A 203 -10.60 5.06 7.56
N ILE A 204 -10.25 6.21 6.97
CA ILE A 204 -8.94 6.43 6.35
C ILE A 204 -7.86 6.59 7.42
N ILE A 205 -8.15 7.29 8.52
CA ILE A 205 -7.24 7.39 9.67
C ILE A 205 -6.92 6.00 10.21
N TRP A 206 -7.94 5.18 10.42
CA TRP A 206 -7.76 3.80 10.86
C TRP A 206 -6.90 3.00 9.88
N ALA A 207 -7.19 3.10 8.57
CA ALA A 207 -6.43 2.43 7.54
C ALA A 207 -4.93 2.80 7.58
N VAL A 208 -4.63 4.09 7.72
CA VAL A 208 -3.27 4.59 7.91
C VAL A 208 -2.64 4.00 9.18
N LEU A 209 -3.32 4.07 10.33
CA LEU A 209 -2.78 3.60 11.61
C LEU A 209 -2.50 2.08 11.63
N ALA A 210 -3.46 1.27 11.18
CA ALA A 210 -3.35 -0.19 11.14
C ALA A 210 -2.18 -0.65 10.25
N SER A 211 -2.09 -0.10 9.03
CA SER A 211 -0.99 -0.41 8.12
C SER A 211 0.37 0.12 8.61
N SER A 212 0.39 1.26 9.30
CA SER A 212 1.62 1.85 9.84
C SER A 212 2.26 0.99 10.90
N ILE A 213 1.48 0.51 11.86
CA ILE A 213 2.03 -0.19 13.02
C ILE A 213 2.37 -1.63 12.68
N CYS A 214 1.62 -2.27 11.78
CA CYS A 214 2.05 -3.57 11.23
C CYS A 214 3.35 -3.46 10.43
N LEU A 215 3.53 -2.38 9.65
CA LEU A 215 4.82 -2.08 9.02
C LEU A 215 5.91 -1.82 10.05
N GLY A 216 5.63 -1.05 11.11
CA GLY A 216 6.59 -0.77 12.19
C GLY A 216 7.06 -2.03 12.90
N VAL A 217 6.14 -2.95 13.19
CA VAL A 217 6.43 -4.27 13.74
C VAL A 217 7.38 -5.06 12.84
N ASN A 218 7.09 -5.10 11.54
CA ASN A 218 7.93 -5.82 10.59
C ASN A 218 9.34 -5.22 10.48
N VAL A 219 9.46 -3.90 10.40
CA VAL A 219 10.77 -3.23 10.40
C VAL A 219 11.49 -3.44 11.74
N GLY A 220 10.75 -3.45 12.86
CA GLY A 220 11.31 -3.71 14.18
C GLY A 220 11.96 -5.08 14.31
N ILE A 221 11.28 -6.13 13.81
CA ILE A 221 11.87 -7.47 13.74
C ILE A 221 13.03 -7.47 12.73
N SER A 222 12.91 -6.77 11.60
CA SER A 222 13.94 -6.73 10.55
C SER A 222 15.27 -6.12 11.01
N LEU A 223 15.22 -5.14 11.91
CA LEU A 223 16.42 -4.51 12.48
C LEU A 223 17.15 -5.39 13.50
N THR A 224 16.44 -6.32 14.14
CA THR A 224 16.96 -7.07 15.30
C THR A 224 17.26 -8.53 15.00
N TYR A 225 16.71 -9.13 13.94
CA TYR A 225 16.91 -10.57 13.70
C TYR A 225 18.39 -10.91 13.48
N ASN A 226 19.15 -10.02 12.81
CA ASN A 226 20.58 -10.22 12.59
C ASN A 226 21.33 -10.36 13.92
N SER A 227 21.11 -9.43 14.86
CA SER A 227 21.77 -9.45 16.16
C SER A 227 21.30 -10.61 17.03
N VAL A 228 20.02 -10.96 16.97
CA VAL A 228 19.46 -12.07 17.75
C VAL A 228 20.02 -13.42 17.24
N LEU A 229 20.05 -13.65 15.93
CA LEU A 229 20.52 -14.92 15.36
C LEU A 229 22.03 -15.09 15.48
N MET A 230 22.80 -14.02 15.31
CA MET A 230 24.26 -14.07 15.47
C MET A 230 24.68 -14.22 16.92
N ASN A 231 24.23 -13.30 17.79
CA ASN A 231 24.77 -13.22 19.15
C ASN A 231 24.16 -14.28 20.06
N ASN A 232 22.90 -14.64 19.83
CA ASN A 232 22.18 -15.51 20.75
C ASN A 232 22.07 -16.96 20.27
N PHE A 233 22.01 -17.20 18.96
CA PHE A 233 21.90 -18.55 18.38
C PHE A 233 23.17 -19.03 17.66
N GLY A 234 24.21 -18.19 17.56
CA GLY A 234 25.50 -18.54 16.99
C GLY A 234 25.47 -18.85 15.49
N TRP A 235 24.48 -18.33 14.75
CA TRP A 235 24.40 -18.55 13.31
C TRP A 235 25.55 -17.87 12.56
N ALA A 236 26.05 -18.54 11.52
CA ALA A 236 27.05 -17.95 10.64
C ALA A 236 26.44 -16.75 9.88
N PRO A 237 27.20 -15.67 9.62
CA PRO A 237 26.71 -14.49 8.89
C PRO A 237 26.07 -14.79 7.53
N GLN A 238 26.55 -15.83 6.86
CA GLN A 238 26.05 -16.32 5.57
C GLN A 238 24.62 -16.84 5.66
N ASP A 239 24.30 -17.54 6.76
CA ASP A 239 23.05 -18.29 6.91
C ASP A 239 21.90 -17.43 7.43
N ILE A 240 22.17 -16.21 7.92
CA ILE A 240 21.14 -15.33 8.47
C ILE A 240 20.07 -14.98 7.41
N GLY A 241 20.48 -14.87 6.15
CA GLY A 241 19.59 -14.60 5.03
C GLY A 241 18.47 -15.62 4.87
N LEU A 242 18.67 -16.87 5.34
CA LEU A 242 17.69 -17.96 5.27
C LEU A 242 16.38 -17.62 5.98
N VAL A 243 16.39 -16.72 6.97
CA VAL A 243 15.17 -16.25 7.63
C VAL A 243 14.18 -15.62 6.66
N ASN A 244 14.66 -15.02 5.57
CA ASN A 244 13.81 -14.45 4.54
C ASN A 244 13.02 -15.50 3.73
N VAL A 245 13.42 -16.77 3.72
CA VAL A 245 12.57 -17.87 3.19
C VAL A 245 11.23 -17.90 3.95
N GLY A 246 11.27 -17.68 5.26
CA GLY A 246 10.08 -17.56 6.08
C GLY A 246 9.23 -16.36 5.68
N GLY A 247 9.87 -15.27 5.25
CA GLY A 247 9.18 -14.10 4.71
C GLY A 247 8.43 -14.39 3.39
N ILE A 248 9.04 -15.17 2.50
CA ILE A 248 8.40 -15.63 1.25
C ILE A 248 7.18 -16.49 1.57
N ILE A 249 7.35 -17.51 2.42
CA ILE A 249 6.26 -18.42 2.83
C ILE A 249 5.15 -17.64 3.53
N GLY A 250 5.50 -16.76 4.46
CA GLY A 250 4.57 -15.89 5.18
C GLY A 250 3.75 -15.03 4.22
N SER A 251 4.38 -14.39 3.24
CA SER A 251 3.68 -13.56 2.26
C SER A 251 2.67 -14.36 1.42
N LEU A 252 3.01 -15.58 1.01
CA LEU A 252 2.10 -16.47 0.28
C LEU A 252 0.91 -16.91 1.15
N ILE A 253 1.16 -17.23 2.43
CA ILE A 253 0.09 -17.57 3.39
C ILE A 253 -0.85 -16.37 3.58
N GLY A 254 -0.29 -15.16 3.74
CA GLY A 254 -1.07 -13.93 3.85
C GLY A 254 -1.93 -13.65 2.61
N MET A 255 -1.40 -13.91 1.41
CA MET A 255 -2.14 -13.84 0.15
C MET A 255 -3.33 -14.79 0.10
N VAL A 256 -3.08 -16.07 0.40
CA VAL A 256 -4.11 -17.12 0.37
C VAL A 256 -5.20 -16.82 1.39
N TYR A 257 -4.80 -16.40 2.59
CA TYR A 257 -5.73 -15.98 3.64
C TYR A 257 -6.60 -14.80 3.15
N SER A 258 -5.99 -13.70 2.70
CA SER A 258 -6.73 -12.51 2.29
C SER A 258 -7.66 -12.78 1.10
N SER A 259 -7.21 -13.58 0.12
CA SER A 259 -8.01 -13.93 -1.06
C SER A 259 -9.22 -14.82 -0.70
N ILE A 260 -9.00 -15.90 0.06
CA ILE A 260 -10.07 -16.86 0.39
C ILE A 260 -11.00 -16.30 1.47
N ALA A 261 -10.43 -15.83 2.58
CA ALA A 261 -11.21 -15.31 3.70
C ALA A 261 -11.95 -14.03 3.31
N GLY A 262 -11.28 -13.11 2.59
CA GLY A 262 -11.87 -11.87 2.12
C GLY A 262 -13.11 -12.09 1.24
N GLN A 263 -13.01 -12.96 0.23
CA GLN A 263 -14.15 -13.24 -0.66
C GLN A 263 -15.27 -13.99 0.05
N ARG A 264 -14.95 -15.04 0.81
CA ARG A 264 -15.96 -15.88 1.46
C ARG A 264 -16.72 -15.11 2.54
N LEU A 265 -16.00 -14.40 3.40
CA LEU A 265 -16.60 -13.59 4.47
C LEU A 265 -17.38 -12.40 3.89
N GLY A 266 -16.84 -11.72 2.88
CA GLY A 266 -17.54 -10.63 2.19
C GLY A 266 -18.87 -11.08 1.59
N LEU A 267 -18.89 -12.20 0.84
CA LEU A 267 -20.13 -12.75 0.27
C LEU A 267 -21.10 -13.29 1.32
N TRP A 268 -20.59 -13.85 2.42
CA TRP A 268 -21.44 -14.32 3.51
C TRP A 268 -22.13 -13.16 4.23
N LEU A 269 -21.38 -12.10 4.56
CA LEU A 269 -21.91 -10.90 5.19
C LEU A 269 -22.86 -10.13 4.26
N ALA A 270 -22.53 -10.01 2.97
CA ALA A 270 -23.41 -9.39 1.97
C ALA A 270 -24.74 -10.14 1.85
N ARG A 271 -24.72 -11.48 1.83
CA ARG A 271 -25.95 -12.30 1.83
C ARG A 271 -26.79 -12.07 3.09
N ARG A 272 -26.14 -11.91 4.24
CA ARG A 272 -26.82 -11.59 5.51
C ARG A 272 -27.39 -10.16 5.52
N ASN A 273 -26.78 -9.24 4.78
CA ASN A 273 -27.18 -7.84 4.69
C ASN A 273 -28.07 -7.54 3.46
N LYS A 274 -28.99 -8.47 3.13
CA LYS A 274 -29.96 -8.33 2.02
C LYS A 274 -29.31 -8.03 0.65
N GLY A 275 -28.09 -8.52 0.42
CA GLY A 275 -27.36 -8.38 -0.84
C GLY A 275 -26.54 -7.09 -0.97
N VAL A 276 -26.47 -6.23 0.05
CA VAL A 276 -25.67 -5.00 0.01
C VAL A 276 -24.27 -5.28 0.58
N ALA A 277 -23.25 -5.20 -0.27
CA ALA A 277 -21.86 -5.30 0.14
C ALA A 277 -21.38 -3.98 0.77
N LEU A 278 -21.06 -4.04 2.05
CA LEU A 278 -20.48 -2.92 2.80
C LEU A 278 -18.95 -3.07 2.87
N PRO A 279 -18.17 -2.00 2.64
CA PRO A 279 -16.71 -2.04 2.77
C PRO A 279 -16.25 -2.37 4.20
N GLU A 280 -17.09 -2.10 5.20
CA GLU A 280 -16.82 -2.38 6.61
C GLU A 280 -16.70 -3.89 6.90
N HIS A 281 -17.19 -4.76 6.01
CA HIS A 281 -17.00 -6.20 6.12
C HIS A 281 -15.53 -6.62 6.02
N GLU A 282 -14.68 -5.82 5.38
CA GLU A 282 -13.24 -6.09 5.31
C GLU A 282 -12.56 -5.94 6.67
N LEU A 283 -13.09 -5.12 7.59
CA LEU A 283 -12.56 -4.98 8.95
C LEU A 283 -12.64 -6.28 9.74
N LEU A 284 -13.72 -7.06 9.56
CA LEU A 284 -13.86 -8.36 10.23
C LEU A 284 -12.81 -9.38 9.75
N THR A 285 -12.31 -9.23 8.53
CA THR A 285 -11.27 -10.11 7.99
C THR A 285 -9.90 -9.84 8.63
N ASN A 286 -9.72 -8.69 9.29
CA ASN A 286 -8.46 -8.31 9.95
C ASN A 286 -8.28 -8.92 11.34
N ILE A 287 -9.35 -9.46 11.94
CA ILE A 287 -9.29 -10.04 13.30
C ILE A 287 -8.26 -11.19 13.37
N VAL A 288 -8.23 -12.09 12.38
CA VAL A 288 -7.30 -13.23 12.40
C VAL A 288 -5.85 -12.77 12.15
N PRO A 289 -5.54 -11.96 11.12
CA PRO A 289 -4.20 -11.38 10.95
C PRO A 289 -3.71 -10.61 12.17
N ALA A 290 -4.61 -9.89 12.88
CA ALA A 290 -4.29 -9.15 14.09
C ALA A 290 -3.80 -10.07 15.21
N VAL A 291 -4.57 -11.13 15.52
CA VAL A 291 -4.20 -12.11 16.56
C VAL A 291 -2.89 -12.81 16.20
N VAL A 292 -2.72 -13.19 14.93
CA VAL A 292 -1.47 -13.80 14.44
C VAL A 292 -0.29 -12.82 14.57
N GLY A 293 -0.49 -11.54 14.27
CA GLY A 293 0.54 -10.50 14.41
C GLY A 293 0.97 -10.30 15.86
N ILE A 294 0.02 -10.24 16.80
CA ILE A 294 0.31 -10.14 18.24
C ILE A 294 1.04 -11.40 18.73
N ALA A 295 0.57 -12.59 18.34
CA ALA A 295 1.21 -13.84 18.69
C ALA A 295 2.64 -13.94 18.14
N SER A 296 2.88 -13.46 16.91
CA SER A 296 4.22 -13.46 16.30
C SER A 296 5.19 -12.53 17.04
N LEU A 297 4.72 -11.39 17.53
CA LEU A 297 5.51 -10.44 18.30
C LEU A 297 5.93 -11.02 19.65
N LEU A 298 4.99 -11.64 20.36
CA LEU A 298 5.27 -12.31 21.63
C LEU A 298 6.22 -13.48 21.43
N LEU A 299 6.00 -14.29 20.39
CA LEU A 299 6.89 -15.40 20.05
C LEU A 299 8.32 -14.89 19.77
N TYR A 300 8.46 -13.82 18.99
CA TYR A 300 9.77 -13.24 18.70
C TYR A 300 10.43 -12.61 19.94
N GLY A 301 9.67 -11.86 20.75
CA GLY A 301 10.16 -11.25 21.99
C GLY A 301 10.74 -12.28 22.96
N PHE A 302 9.95 -13.29 23.32
CA PHE A 302 10.37 -14.35 24.26
C PHE A 302 11.49 -15.25 23.73
N THR A 303 11.61 -15.39 22.42
CA THR A 303 12.68 -16.21 21.82
C THR A 303 13.98 -15.44 21.69
N ALA A 304 13.92 -14.11 21.55
CA ALA A 304 15.10 -13.26 21.56
C ALA A 304 15.78 -13.19 22.94
N THR A 305 15.04 -13.37 24.03
CA THR A 305 15.56 -13.32 25.41
C THR A 305 16.00 -14.66 25.97
N ASN A 306 15.25 -15.75 25.71
CA ASN A 306 15.52 -17.08 26.28
C ASN A 306 16.59 -17.90 25.53
N ALA A 307 17.39 -17.26 24.68
CA ALA A 307 18.36 -17.95 23.84
C ALA A 307 19.55 -18.58 24.61
N SER A 308 19.70 -18.30 25.91
CA SER A 308 20.69 -18.95 26.77
C SER A 308 20.28 -20.35 27.25
N GLY A 309 19.04 -20.80 27.04
CA GLY A 309 18.60 -22.13 27.46
C GLY A 309 17.46 -22.68 26.61
N THR A 310 17.72 -23.73 25.85
CA THR A 310 16.72 -24.64 25.23
C THR A 310 15.80 -24.09 24.13
N GLY A 311 15.85 -22.80 23.78
CA GLY A 311 15.11 -22.25 22.64
C GLY A 311 15.60 -22.82 21.30
N SER A 312 14.76 -23.58 20.62
CA SER A 312 15.09 -24.11 19.30
C SER A 312 15.08 -22.99 18.25
N TRP A 313 16.08 -22.96 17.36
CA TRP A 313 16.28 -21.94 16.31
C TRP A 313 15.07 -21.68 15.38
N TRP A 314 14.10 -22.60 15.34
CA TRP A 314 12.88 -22.45 14.56
C TRP A 314 11.93 -21.38 15.11
N ALA A 315 12.03 -21.02 16.39
CA ALA A 315 11.02 -20.16 17.02
C ALA A 315 11.10 -18.69 16.55
N PRO A 316 12.29 -18.04 16.47
CA PRO A 316 12.41 -16.73 15.82
C PRO A 316 12.04 -16.76 14.34
N TYR A 317 12.36 -17.85 13.64
CA TYR A 317 12.02 -18.04 12.23
C TYR A 317 10.50 -18.10 11.99
N LEU A 318 9.77 -18.84 12.84
CA LEU A 318 8.31 -18.86 12.80
C LEU A 318 7.70 -17.50 13.19
N GLY A 319 8.30 -16.80 14.16
CA GLY A 319 7.91 -15.42 14.51
C GLY A 319 7.97 -14.49 13.30
N TRP A 320 9.09 -14.49 12.57
CA TRP A 320 9.22 -13.72 11.33
C TRP A 320 8.20 -14.13 10.26
N THR A 321 8.01 -15.43 10.05
CA THR A 321 7.07 -15.98 9.06
C THR A 321 5.63 -15.56 9.34
N PHE A 322 5.17 -15.66 10.59
CA PHE A 322 3.82 -15.26 10.98
C PHE A 322 3.63 -13.74 10.96
N SER A 323 4.65 -12.97 11.33
CA SER A 323 4.64 -11.50 11.17
C SER A 323 4.47 -11.11 9.70
N GLN A 324 5.21 -11.77 8.79
CA GLN A 324 5.12 -11.54 7.35
C GLN A 324 3.76 -11.95 6.75
N ALA A 325 3.14 -13.01 7.27
CA ALA A 325 1.78 -13.38 6.88
C ALA A 325 0.73 -12.36 7.35
N SER A 326 0.84 -11.90 8.60
CA SER A 326 -0.04 -10.90 9.19
C SER A 326 0.02 -9.59 8.42
N ILE A 327 1.21 -9.02 8.23
CA ILE A 327 1.38 -7.74 7.53
C ILE A 327 0.88 -7.79 6.09
N THR A 328 1.14 -8.89 5.37
CA THR A 328 0.68 -9.03 3.99
C THR A 328 -0.85 -8.99 3.93
N ALA A 329 -1.54 -9.75 4.80
CA ALA A 329 -3.00 -9.75 4.85
C ALA A 329 -3.58 -8.37 5.20
N ILE A 330 -2.98 -7.67 6.17
CA ILE A 330 -3.44 -6.35 6.63
C ILE A 330 -3.21 -5.28 5.56
N LEU A 331 -2.05 -5.28 4.89
CA LEU A 331 -1.79 -4.34 3.79
C LEU A 331 -2.80 -4.48 2.65
N ILE A 332 -3.18 -5.72 2.31
CA ILE A 332 -4.19 -5.98 1.28
C ILE A 332 -5.56 -5.45 1.72
N SER A 333 -5.99 -5.78 2.94
CA SER A 333 -7.28 -5.33 3.48
C SER A 333 -7.35 -3.81 3.58
N THR A 334 -6.34 -3.17 4.18
CA THR A 334 -6.27 -1.72 4.33
C THR A 334 -6.31 -1.00 2.98
N THR A 335 -5.56 -1.48 1.99
CA THR A 335 -5.54 -0.87 0.65
C THR A 335 -6.91 -0.99 -0.01
N THR A 336 -7.52 -2.17 0.05
CA THR A 336 -8.84 -2.41 -0.54
C THR A 336 -9.91 -1.56 0.15
N PHE A 337 -9.90 -1.51 1.48
CA PHE A 337 -10.80 -0.69 2.29
C PHE A 337 -10.68 0.79 1.97
N ALA A 338 -9.45 1.31 1.82
CA ALA A 338 -9.22 2.69 1.44
C ALA A 338 -9.81 3.03 0.06
N THR A 339 -9.68 2.12 -0.92
CA THR A 339 -10.28 2.33 -2.25
C THR A 339 -11.80 2.31 -2.25
N GLN A 340 -12.42 1.51 -1.37
CA GLN A 340 -13.88 1.40 -1.31
C GLN A 340 -14.52 2.52 -0.47
N THR A 341 -13.82 3.01 0.56
CA THR A 341 -14.33 4.08 1.43
C THR A 341 -14.14 5.46 0.84
N ALA A 342 -13.07 5.69 0.08
CA ALA A 342 -12.77 6.96 -0.57
C ALA A 342 -13.55 7.14 -1.90
N ILE A 343 -14.89 7.12 -1.83
CA ILE A 343 -15.77 7.27 -3.02
C ILE A 343 -15.57 8.64 -3.70
N ARG A 344 -15.21 9.68 -2.93
CA ARG A 344 -15.06 11.04 -3.43
C ARG A 344 -13.72 11.28 -4.12
N TYR A 345 -12.63 10.77 -3.55
CA TYR A 345 -11.25 11.03 -3.99
C TYR A 345 -10.36 9.78 -3.74
N PRO A 346 -10.51 8.70 -4.52
CA PRO A 346 -9.77 7.45 -4.29
C PRO A 346 -8.26 7.63 -4.45
N GLY A 347 -7.81 8.45 -5.41
CA GLY A 347 -6.39 8.75 -5.63
C GLY A 347 -5.72 9.43 -4.43
N PRO A 348 -6.18 10.63 -4.01
CA PRO A 348 -5.64 11.31 -2.83
C PRO A 348 -5.67 10.46 -1.55
N ALA A 349 -6.72 9.66 -1.35
CA ALA A 349 -6.83 8.78 -0.19
C ALA A 349 -5.80 7.65 -0.20
N LEU A 350 -5.51 7.05 -1.36
CA LEU A 350 -4.45 6.05 -1.49
C LEU A 350 -3.06 6.62 -1.20
N VAL A 351 -2.79 7.84 -1.65
CA VAL A 351 -1.53 8.54 -1.33
C VAL A 351 -1.44 8.81 0.18
N VAL A 352 -2.54 9.16 0.82
CA VAL A 352 -2.60 9.30 2.28
C VAL A 352 -2.34 7.98 2.99
N VAL A 353 -2.83 6.84 2.50
CA VAL A 353 -2.46 5.52 3.05
C VAL A 353 -0.95 5.25 2.90
N GLY A 354 -0.31 5.78 1.87
CA GLY A 354 1.15 5.76 1.70
C GLY A 354 1.93 6.44 2.84
N SER A 355 1.32 7.38 3.56
CA SER A 355 1.95 8.06 4.72
C SER A 355 2.28 7.12 5.89
N LYS A 356 1.79 5.87 5.85
CA LYS A 356 2.06 4.81 6.82
C LYS A 356 3.53 4.63 7.20
N LYS A 357 4.45 4.91 6.26
CA LYS A 357 5.90 4.80 6.47
C LYS A 357 6.44 5.81 7.49
N ILE A 358 5.84 6.99 7.59
CA ILE A 358 6.27 8.04 8.53
C ILE A 358 5.99 7.59 9.97
N ILE A 359 4.79 7.06 10.22
CA ILE A 359 4.37 6.57 11.54
C ILE A 359 5.17 5.29 11.89
N SER A 360 5.34 4.40 10.93
CA SER A 360 6.18 3.19 11.06
C SER A 360 7.62 3.53 11.44
N PHE A 361 8.22 4.54 10.81
CA PHE A 361 9.55 5.03 11.14
C PHE A 361 9.61 5.57 12.58
N GLY A 362 8.62 6.37 12.99
CA GLY A 362 8.54 6.87 14.37
C GLY A 362 8.48 5.76 15.42
N ALA A 363 7.67 4.73 15.19
CA ALA A 363 7.58 3.56 16.08
C ALA A 363 8.90 2.77 16.15
N THR A 364 9.58 2.63 15.01
CA THR A 364 10.81 1.84 14.92
C THR A 364 12.03 2.60 15.45
N TYR A 365 12.07 3.92 15.31
CA TYR A 365 13.16 4.75 15.81
C TYR A 365 13.34 4.61 17.34
N GLY A 366 12.24 4.47 18.07
CA GLY A 366 12.24 4.20 19.51
C GLY A 366 12.64 2.76 19.88
N LEU A 367 12.66 1.82 18.94
CA LEU A 367 12.87 0.40 19.25
C LEU A 367 14.31 0.09 19.68
N ASN A 368 15.30 0.58 18.92
CA ASN A 368 16.72 0.33 19.21
C ASN A 368 17.16 0.79 20.62
N PRO A 369 16.81 2.01 21.09
CA PRO A 369 17.13 2.39 22.47
C PRO A 369 16.35 1.56 23.50
N MET A 370 15.07 1.26 23.26
CA MET A 370 14.27 0.43 24.16
C MET A 370 14.85 -0.97 24.36
N VAL A 371 15.32 -1.61 23.27
CA VAL A 371 15.95 -2.92 23.33
C VAL A 371 17.25 -2.88 24.14
N ARG A 372 18.03 -1.80 24.03
CA ARG A 372 19.29 -1.64 24.78
C ARG A 372 19.09 -1.45 26.28
N GLU A 373 18.03 -0.76 26.68
CA GLU A 373 17.79 -0.39 28.09
C GLU A 373 16.94 -1.42 28.84
N TYR A 374 15.91 -1.97 28.20
CA TYR A 374 14.92 -2.85 28.83
C TYR A 374 14.91 -4.30 28.29
N GLY A 375 15.72 -4.59 27.28
CA GLY A 375 15.79 -5.90 26.64
C GLY A 375 14.69 -6.15 25.59
N TYR A 376 14.76 -7.31 24.94
CA TYR A 376 13.88 -7.66 23.82
C TYR A 376 12.43 -7.95 24.26
N ASP A 377 12.22 -8.61 25.40
CA ASP A 377 10.88 -8.95 25.91
C ASP A 377 10.02 -7.71 26.09
N TRP A 378 10.57 -6.69 26.74
CA TRP A 378 9.87 -5.45 27.02
C TRP A 378 9.57 -4.68 25.73
N ALA A 379 10.58 -4.51 24.88
CA ALA A 379 10.44 -3.76 23.63
C ALA A 379 9.37 -4.38 22.69
N PHE A 380 9.40 -5.70 22.51
CA PHE A 380 8.42 -6.39 21.67
C PHE A 380 7.06 -6.56 22.36
N GLY A 381 7.01 -6.64 23.69
CA GLY A 381 5.76 -6.61 24.46
C GLY A 381 5.01 -5.28 24.33
N VAL A 382 5.72 -4.15 24.38
CA VAL A 382 5.14 -2.82 24.13
C VAL A 382 4.62 -2.71 22.70
N LEU A 383 5.38 -3.17 21.70
CA LEU A 383 4.89 -3.22 20.32
C LEU A 383 3.66 -4.09 20.15
N ALA A 384 3.60 -5.25 20.83
CA ALA A 384 2.42 -6.13 20.82
C ALA A 384 1.20 -5.45 21.44
N ALA A 385 1.39 -4.71 22.54
CA ALA A 385 0.32 -3.94 23.18
C ALA A 385 -0.20 -2.82 22.26
N ILE A 386 0.69 -2.04 21.65
CA ILE A 386 0.33 -0.98 20.69
C ILE A 386 -0.44 -1.57 19.51
N ASN A 387 0.03 -2.71 18.98
CA ASN A 387 -0.65 -3.40 17.89
C ASN A 387 -2.05 -3.87 18.30
N GLY A 388 -2.18 -4.45 19.51
CA GLY A 388 -3.47 -4.86 20.08
C GLY A 388 -4.46 -3.71 20.26
N VAL A 389 -4.00 -2.55 20.77
CA VAL A 389 -4.86 -1.36 20.95
C VAL A 389 -5.46 -0.89 19.63
N ILE A 390 -4.69 -0.95 18.54
CA ILE A 390 -5.18 -0.51 17.23
C ILE A 390 -6.20 -1.46 16.64
N PHE A 391 -6.02 -2.76 16.84
CA PHE A 391 -7.04 -3.72 16.42
C PHE A 391 -8.29 -3.69 17.28
N VAL A 392 -8.20 -3.22 18.54
CA VAL A 392 -9.39 -2.89 19.33
C VAL A 392 -10.11 -1.66 18.75
N LEU A 393 -9.37 -0.72 18.14
CA LEU A 393 -9.97 0.43 17.42
C LEU A 393 -10.72 0.02 16.14
N ASP A 394 -10.59 -1.22 15.64
CA ASP A 394 -11.41 -1.74 14.53
C ASP A 394 -12.92 -1.72 14.89
N ILE A 395 -13.23 -2.02 16.16
CA ILE A 395 -14.62 -2.11 16.65
C ILE A 395 -15.35 -0.76 16.54
N PRO A 396 -14.86 0.36 17.12
CA PRO A 396 -15.52 1.64 16.98
C PRO A 396 -15.57 2.11 15.53
N VAL A 397 -14.53 1.85 14.72
CA VAL A 397 -14.50 2.23 13.30
C VAL A 397 -15.58 1.50 12.51
N TYR A 398 -15.82 0.21 12.79
CA TYR A 398 -16.89 -0.57 12.17
C TYR A 398 -18.28 0.06 12.37
N PHE A 399 -18.55 0.61 13.55
CA PHE A 399 -19.86 1.24 13.85
C PHE A 399 -19.95 2.72 13.45
N LEU A 400 -18.84 3.46 13.51
CA LEU A 400 -18.82 4.90 13.24
C LEU A 400 -18.69 5.22 11.75
N ASN A 401 -17.99 4.38 10.97
CA ASN A 401 -17.74 4.64 9.56
C ASN A 401 -19.03 4.73 8.70
N PRO A 402 -20.03 3.85 8.86
CA PRO A 402 -21.29 3.97 8.13
C PRO A 402 -22.04 5.27 8.46
N LYS A 403 -22.01 5.69 9.74
CA LYS A 403 -22.65 6.93 10.19
C LYS A 403 -21.95 8.16 9.62
N PHE A 404 -20.63 8.15 9.58
CA PHE A 404 -19.85 9.24 9.00
C PHE A 404 -20.07 9.36 7.49
N ARG A 405 -20.13 8.23 6.77
CA ARG A 405 -20.46 8.21 5.33
C ARG A 405 -21.88 8.72 5.05
N ALA A 406 -22.85 8.34 5.88
CA ALA A 406 -24.21 8.86 5.79
C ALA A 406 -24.25 10.38 6.00
N TRP A 407 -23.53 10.88 7.02
CA TRP A 407 -23.41 12.32 7.30
C TRP A 407 -22.73 13.10 6.17
N GLN A 408 -21.66 12.55 5.58
CA GLN A 408 -21.00 13.16 4.42
C GLN A 408 -21.91 13.22 3.19
N THR A 409 -22.85 12.28 3.07
CA THR A 409 -23.83 12.25 1.98
C THR A 409 -24.94 13.26 2.23
N GLN A 410 -25.39 13.44 3.49
CA GLN A 410 -26.43 14.39 3.86
C GLN A 410 -26.02 15.86 3.71
N ARG A 411 -24.76 16.22 4.01
CA ARG A 411 -24.22 17.59 3.80
C ARG A 411 -24.07 18.01 2.33
N ARG A 412 -24.49 17.15 1.38
CA ARG A 412 -24.49 17.46 -0.06
C ARG A 412 -25.81 18.01 -0.56
N HIS A 413 -26.89 17.81 0.19
CA HIS A 413 -28.14 18.55 0.02
C HIS A 413 -28.09 19.81 0.87
#